data_AF-A0A511M4M2-F1
#
_entry.id   AF-A0A511M4M2-F1
#
_cell.length_a   1.000
_cell.length_b   1.000
_cell.length_c   1.000
_cell.angle_alpha   90.00
_cell.angle_beta   90.00
_cell.angle_gamma   90.00
#
_symmetry.space_group_name_H-M   'P 1'
#
loop_
_entity.id
_entity.type
_entity.pdbx_description
1 polymer ?
#
loop_
_entity_poly.entity_id
_entity_poly.type
_entity_poly.pdbx_seq_one_letter_code
_entity_poly.pdbx_strand_id
1 'polypeptide(L)'
;MGKALIIVDVQNDFCEGGTVAVTGGAALAERISRYLRDSHYAAITATRDYHIDPGAHFSDTPDFVDTWPPHCRVDTPGADFHPNLDTAPIDEVFFKGAYAAAYSGFQGATKDGTALADWLRANDIDTVDVCGIATDHCVRATAMDARTAGFNTRVLVNLSAGVSPGSIERALDELQVAGVKIDTKTAG
;
A
#
# COMPACT_ATOMS: atom_id res chain seq x y z
N MET A 1 -3.00 -15.91 -17.40
CA MET A 1 -2.86 -14.49 -17.02
C MET A 1 -3.93 -14.17 -16.02
N GLY A 2 -3.52 -13.82 -14.81
CA GLY A 2 -4.37 -13.58 -13.65
C GLY A 2 -4.29 -12.12 -13.19
N LYS A 3 -5.21 -11.77 -12.30
CA LYS A 3 -5.28 -10.45 -11.67
C LYS A 3 -4.98 -10.58 -10.18
N ALA A 4 -4.09 -9.73 -9.67
CA ALA A 4 -3.77 -9.66 -8.26
C ALA A 4 -4.35 -8.41 -7.58
N LEU A 5 -4.56 -8.49 -6.28
CA LEU A 5 -4.76 -7.32 -5.41
C LEU A 5 -3.47 -7.03 -4.65
N ILE A 6 -3.08 -5.76 -4.57
CA ILE A 6 -1.98 -5.27 -3.74
C ILE A 6 -2.57 -4.36 -2.65
N ILE A 7 -2.55 -4.85 -1.41
CA ILE A 7 -3.02 -4.14 -0.21
C ILE A 7 -1.83 -3.38 0.39
N VAL A 8 -1.82 -2.07 0.22
CA VAL A 8 -0.68 -1.23 0.58
C VAL A 8 -0.79 -0.76 2.03
N ASP A 9 0.19 -1.14 2.86
CA ASP A 9 0.52 -0.54 4.14
C ASP A 9 -0.67 -0.30 5.11
N VAL A 10 -1.58 -1.27 5.23
CA VAL A 10 -2.69 -1.21 6.19
C VAL A 10 -2.18 -1.58 7.59
N GLN A 11 -1.30 -0.76 8.13
CA GLN A 11 -0.57 -0.97 9.39
C GLN A 11 -1.09 -0.05 10.51
N ASN A 12 -0.80 -0.41 11.76
CA ASN A 12 -1.25 0.32 12.94
C ASN A 12 -0.79 1.78 12.93
N ASP A 13 0.46 2.06 12.58
CA ASP A 13 0.99 3.44 12.60
C ASP A 13 0.32 4.36 11.59
N PHE A 14 -0.31 3.81 10.54
CA PHE A 14 -1.05 4.56 9.54
C PHE A 14 -2.56 4.66 9.84
N CYS A 15 -3.03 4.07 10.93
CA CYS A 15 -4.42 4.14 11.39
C CYS A 15 -4.56 5.01 12.65
N GLU A 16 -5.79 5.31 13.06
CA GLU A 16 -6.06 6.10 14.26
C GLU A 16 -5.40 5.52 15.51
N GLY A 17 -4.63 6.36 16.22
CA GLY A 17 -3.81 5.96 17.37
C GLY A 17 -2.35 5.64 17.03
N GLY A 18 -2.02 5.50 15.74
CA GLY A 18 -0.68 5.37 15.20
C GLY A 18 0.11 6.68 15.12
N THR A 19 1.42 6.58 14.85
CA THR A 19 2.30 7.76 14.78
C THR A 19 2.12 8.63 13.54
N VAL A 20 1.66 8.06 12.41
CA VAL A 20 1.39 8.75 11.13
C VAL A 20 -0.02 8.43 10.68
N ALA A 21 -0.98 8.61 11.59
CA ALA A 21 -2.37 8.21 11.40
C ALA A 21 -3.04 8.92 10.21
N VAL A 22 -3.65 8.13 9.32
CA VAL A 22 -4.56 8.61 8.27
C VAL A 22 -6.00 8.42 8.75
N THR A 23 -6.77 9.51 8.74
CA THR A 23 -8.18 9.46 9.17
C THR A 23 -8.98 8.51 8.30
N GLY A 24 -9.70 7.59 8.92
CA GLY A 24 -10.47 6.53 8.27
C GLY A 24 -9.67 5.24 8.03
N GLY A 25 -8.40 5.15 8.45
CA GLY A 25 -7.54 3.98 8.26
C GLY A 25 -8.12 2.70 8.89
N ALA A 26 -8.57 2.77 10.15
CA ALA A 26 -9.14 1.62 10.84
C ALA A 26 -10.45 1.12 10.19
N ALA A 27 -11.29 2.04 9.72
CA ALA A 27 -12.52 1.72 9.00
C ALA A 27 -12.23 1.18 7.59
N LEU A 28 -11.17 1.67 6.94
CA LEU A 28 -10.70 1.15 5.65
C LEU A 28 -10.24 -0.31 5.78
N ALA A 29 -9.46 -0.64 6.81
CA ALA A 29 -9.01 -2.00 7.07
C ALA A 29 -10.20 -2.98 7.14
N GLU A 30 -11.26 -2.64 7.88
CA GLU A 30 -12.49 -3.44 7.94
C GLU A 30 -13.18 -3.59 6.58
N ARG A 31 -13.20 -2.52 5.78
CA ARG A 31 -13.83 -2.52 4.45
C ARG A 31 -13.07 -3.39 3.47
N ILE A 32 -11.73 -3.38 3.51
CA ILE A 32 -10.90 -4.29 2.72
C ILE A 32 -11.21 -5.73 3.13
N SER A 33 -11.25 -6.05 4.43
CA SER A 33 -11.61 -7.40 4.91
C SER A 33 -12.97 -7.88 4.41
N ARG A 34 -13.98 -7.00 4.39
CA ARG A 34 -15.30 -7.34 3.82
C ARG A 34 -15.22 -7.56 2.32
N TYR A 35 -14.53 -6.68 1.59
CA TYR A 35 -14.33 -6.80 0.16
C TYR A 35 -13.68 -8.12 -0.24
N LEU A 36 -12.70 -8.58 0.53
CA LEU A 36 -11.97 -9.81 0.24
C LEU A 36 -12.86 -11.06 0.23
N ARG A 37 -13.92 -11.09 1.04
CA ARG A 37 -14.83 -12.25 1.17
C ARG A 37 -15.57 -12.59 -0.11
N ASP A 38 -15.92 -11.58 -0.90
CA ASP A 38 -16.71 -11.71 -2.13
C ASP A 38 -15.87 -11.44 -3.39
N SER A 39 -14.58 -11.20 -3.22
CA SER A 39 -13.66 -10.92 -4.33
C SER A 39 -13.03 -12.20 -4.89
N HIS A 40 -12.73 -12.18 -6.18
CA HIS A 40 -11.99 -13.24 -6.84
C HIS A 40 -10.73 -12.66 -7.48
N TYR A 41 -9.60 -12.90 -6.84
CA TYR A 41 -8.26 -12.60 -7.34
C TYR A 41 -7.49 -13.90 -7.53
N ALA A 42 -6.58 -13.89 -8.51
CA ALA A 42 -5.64 -14.99 -8.69
C ALA A 42 -4.55 -14.98 -7.62
N ALA A 43 -4.26 -13.81 -7.04
CA ALA A 43 -3.38 -13.63 -5.90
C ALA A 43 -3.76 -12.37 -5.10
N ILE A 44 -3.59 -12.39 -3.79
CA ILE A 44 -3.74 -11.25 -2.90
C ILE A 44 -2.41 -11.06 -2.17
N THR A 45 -1.82 -9.88 -2.36
CA THR A 45 -0.54 -9.51 -1.74
C THR A 45 -0.72 -8.31 -0.84
N ALA A 46 0.18 -8.15 0.12
CA ALA A 46 0.23 -6.95 0.93
C ALA A 46 1.64 -6.39 1.03
N THR A 47 1.76 -5.09 1.26
CA THR A 47 3.03 -4.44 1.59
C THR A 47 3.05 -4.02 3.04
N ARG A 48 4.26 -3.97 3.61
CA ARG A 48 4.53 -3.36 4.91
C ARG A 48 5.70 -2.42 4.78
N ASP A 49 5.52 -1.19 5.24
CA ASP A 49 6.65 -0.38 5.67
C ASP A 49 7.30 -1.07 6.88
N TYR A 50 8.62 -1.19 6.82
CA TYR A 50 9.38 -2.03 7.73
C TYR A 50 10.76 -1.41 7.96
N HIS A 51 10.84 -0.51 8.94
CA HIS A 51 12.01 0.34 9.14
C HIS A 51 12.93 -0.19 10.26
N ILE A 52 14.17 -0.55 9.89
CA ILE A 52 15.24 -0.91 10.83
C ILE A 52 16.01 0.37 11.19
N ASP A 53 16.58 1.03 10.18
CA ASP A 53 17.27 2.31 10.33
C ASP A 53 17.20 3.09 8.99
N PRO A 54 16.11 3.82 8.73
CA PRO A 54 15.92 4.51 7.45
C PRO A 54 16.63 5.88 7.39
N GLY A 55 17.50 6.19 8.36
CA GLY A 55 18.28 7.43 8.40
C GLY A 55 17.41 8.69 8.36
N ALA A 56 17.68 9.57 7.39
CA ALA A 56 17.03 10.88 7.26
C ALA A 56 15.52 10.83 6.99
N HIS A 57 14.96 9.65 6.71
CA HIS A 57 13.51 9.45 6.65
C HIS A 57 12.83 9.79 7.97
N PHE A 58 13.48 9.52 9.11
CA PHE A 58 12.97 9.88 10.42
C PHE A 58 13.50 11.23 10.90
N SER A 59 12.57 12.07 11.37
CA SER A 59 12.86 13.40 11.91
C SER A 59 11.96 13.68 13.12
N ASP A 60 12.53 14.36 14.13
CA ASP A 60 11.77 14.91 15.26
C ASP A 60 11.00 16.19 14.88
N THR A 61 11.36 16.80 13.73
CA THR A 61 10.67 17.94 13.13
C THR A 61 10.34 17.61 11.66
N PRO A 62 9.39 16.69 11.42
CA PRO A 62 9.07 16.22 10.07
C PRO A 62 8.38 17.30 9.24
N ASP A 63 8.65 17.31 7.94
CA ASP A 63 7.95 18.14 6.95
C ASP A 63 6.71 17.47 6.35
N PHE A 64 6.51 16.18 6.64
CA PHE A 64 5.41 15.36 6.10
C PHE A 64 5.39 15.29 4.57
N VAL A 65 6.56 15.49 3.95
CA VAL A 65 6.78 15.35 2.51
C VAL A 65 7.89 14.32 2.29
N ASP A 66 9.10 14.64 2.76
CA ASP A 66 10.29 13.80 2.62
C ASP A 66 10.71 13.17 3.95
N THR A 67 10.29 13.77 5.07
CA THR A 67 10.64 13.35 6.43
C THR A 67 9.40 13.15 7.29
N TRP A 68 9.48 12.15 8.16
CA TRP A 68 8.35 11.65 8.95
C TRP A 68 8.76 11.41 10.40
N PRO A 69 7.83 11.46 11.36
CA PRO A 69 8.13 10.96 12.70
C PRO A 69 8.42 9.45 12.61
N PRO A 70 9.14 8.86 13.57
CA PRO A 70 9.32 7.42 13.64
C PRO A 70 8.01 6.64 13.54
N HIS A 71 7.95 5.70 12.59
CA HIS A 71 6.78 4.86 12.33
C HIS A 71 7.24 3.50 11.81
N CYS A 72 6.35 2.50 11.86
CA CYS A 72 6.53 1.17 11.28
C CYS A 72 7.90 0.54 11.58
N ARG A 73 8.42 0.82 12.78
CA ARG A 73 9.72 0.28 13.23
C ARG A 73 9.59 -1.21 13.45
N VAL A 74 10.61 -1.96 13.03
CA VAL A 74 10.68 -3.40 13.25
C VAL A 74 10.48 -3.73 14.73
N ASP A 75 9.76 -4.83 14.98
CA ASP A 75 9.42 -5.34 16.32
C ASP A 75 8.60 -4.39 17.20
N THR A 76 7.87 -3.44 16.59
CA THR A 76 6.90 -2.60 17.28
C THR A 76 5.47 -2.91 16.83
N PRO A 77 4.46 -2.73 17.70
CA PRO A 77 3.06 -2.88 17.31
C PRO A 77 2.66 -1.97 16.14
N GLY A 78 3.29 -0.79 16.03
CA GLY A 78 3.04 0.17 14.95
C GLY A 78 3.27 -0.41 13.56
N ALA A 79 4.24 -1.33 13.42
CA ALA A 79 4.54 -1.99 12.16
C ALA A 79 3.58 -3.13 11.81
N ASP A 80 2.78 -3.63 12.73
CA ASP A 80 1.85 -4.74 12.45
C ASP A 80 0.66 -4.29 11.61
N PHE A 81 0.06 -5.23 10.88
CA PHE A 81 -1.20 -4.96 10.20
C PHE A 81 -2.27 -4.55 11.20
N HIS A 82 -3.14 -3.63 10.79
CA HIS A 82 -4.24 -3.20 11.64
C HIS A 82 -5.17 -4.39 11.94
N PRO A 83 -5.62 -4.59 13.20
CA PRO A 83 -6.39 -5.78 13.58
C PRO A 83 -7.74 -5.95 12.86
N ASN A 84 -8.26 -4.88 12.25
CA ASN A 84 -9.47 -4.95 11.43
C ASN A 84 -9.23 -5.53 10.02
N LEU A 85 -7.96 -5.67 9.59
CA LEU A 85 -7.61 -6.31 8.34
C LEU A 85 -7.57 -7.83 8.52
N ASP A 86 -8.38 -8.55 7.76
CA ASP A 86 -8.31 -10.01 7.63
C ASP A 86 -7.12 -10.37 6.75
N THR A 87 -6.10 -10.95 7.37
CA THR A 87 -4.84 -11.32 6.71
C THR A 87 -4.82 -12.78 6.25
N ALA A 88 -5.83 -13.58 6.62
CA ALA A 88 -5.92 -14.98 6.20
C ALA A 88 -5.89 -15.20 4.67
N PRO A 89 -6.48 -14.35 3.82
CA PRO A 89 -6.43 -14.53 2.37
C PRO A 89 -5.17 -13.95 1.70
N ILE A 90 -4.21 -13.39 2.44
CA ILE A 90 -2.98 -12.81 1.86
C ILE A 90 -2.00 -13.94 1.55
N ASP A 91 -1.62 -14.07 0.28
CA ASP A 91 -0.68 -15.08 -0.22
C ASP A 91 0.77 -14.73 0.12
N GLU A 92 1.14 -13.44 0.06
CA GLU A 92 2.51 -12.99 0.31
C GLU A 92 2.59 -11.54 0.80
N VAL A 93 3.61 -11.24 1.63
CA VAL A 93 3.88 -9.92 2.20
C VAL A 93 5.25 -9.39 1.78
N PHE A 94 5.27 -8.17 1.25
CA PHE A 94 6.47 -7.49 0.77
C PHE A 94 6.88 -6.39 1.74
N PHE A 95 8.09 -6.47 2.27
CA PHE A 95 8.67 -5.54 3.22
C PHE A 95 9.49 -4.50 2.46
N LYS A 96 9.23 -3.22 2.72
CA LYS A 96 9.97 -2.11 2.11
C LYS A 96 10.51 -1.17 3.18
N GLY A 97 11.58 -0.45 2.84
CA GLY A 97 12.07 0.66 3.67
C GLY A 97 13.03 0.30 4.81
N ALA A 98 13.62 -0.90 4.81
CA ALA A 98 14.49 -1.36 5.91
C ALA A 98 15.60 -0.37 6.29
N TYR A 99 16.29 0.21 5.30
CA TYR A 99 17.46 1.08 5.50
C TYR A 99 17.40 2.39 4.69
N ALA A 100 16.23 2.72 4.13
CA ALA A 100 15.99 3.94 3.36
C ALA A 100 14.48 4.22 3.26
N ALA A 101 14.10 5.42 2.85
CA ALA A 101 12.70 5.71 2.49
C ALA A 101 12.24 4.82 1.32
N ALA A 102 11.04 4.25 1.43
CA ALA A 102 10.43 3.47 0.35
C ALA A 102 8.92 3.70 0.33
N TYR A 103 8.43 4.26 -0.76
CA TYR A 103 7.00 4.54 -0.92
C TYR A 103 6.30 3.46 -1.74
N SER A 104 6.96 2.93 -2.77
CA SER A 104 6.35 1.97 -3.68
C SER A 104 6.52 0.54 -3.17
N GLY A 105 5.44 -0.25 -3.24
CA GLY A 105 5.46 -1.69 -3.01
C GLY A 105 6.44 -2.43 -3.94
N PHE A 106 6.76 -1.86 -5.10
CA PHE A 106 7.74 -2.42 -6.04
C PHE A 106 9.19 -2.28 -5.55
N GLN A 107 9.43 -1.50 -4.49
CA GLN A 107 10.71 -1.46 -3.76
C GLN A 107 10.76 -2.52 -2.65
N GLY A 108 9.65 -3.22 -2.40
CA GLY A 108 9.54 -4.25 -1.39
C GLY A 108 9.96 -5.62 -1.89
N ALA A 109 10.38 -6.45 -0.94
CA ALA A 109 10.71 -7.85 -1.17
C ALA A 109 10.09 -8.73 -0.08
N THR A 110 9.82 -9.99 -0.41
CA THR A 110 9.52 -11.04 0.57
C THR A 110 10.69 -11.25 1.54
N LYS A 111 10.49 -12.04 2.59
CA LYS A 111 11.55 -12.37 3.56
C LYS A 111 12.75 -13.07 2.94
N ASP A 112 12.55 -13.80 1.84
CA ASP A 112 13.62 -14.47 1.10
C ASP A 112 14.25 -13.61 -0.01
N GLY A 113 13.81 -12.35 -0.16
CA GLY A 113 14.39 -11.38 -1.07
C GLY A 113 13.76 -11.34 -2.46
N THR A 114 12.65 -12.04 -2.69
CA THR A 114 11.90 -11.99 -3.95
C THR A 114 11.19 -10.64 -4.10
N ALA A 115 11.52 -9.89 -5.15
CA ALA A 115 10.88 -8.60 -5.43
C ALA A 115 9.42 -8.78 -5.88
N LEU A 116 8.55 -7.81 -5.55
CA LEU A 116 7.12 -7.85 -5.89
C LEU A 116 6.88 -8.09 -7.39
N ALA A 117 7.59 -7.39 -8.26
CA ALA A 117 7.41 -7.53 -9.72
C ALA A 117 7.73 -8.95 -10.20
N ASP A 118 8.76 -9.58 -9.62
CA ASP A 118 9.19 -10.92 -10.02
C ASP A 118 8.23 -11.98 -9.48
N TRP A 119 7.75 -11.80 -8.25
CA TRP A 119 6.73 -12.66 -7.66
C TRP A 119 5.42 -12.61 -8.46
N LEU A 120 4.95 -11.42 -8.85
CA LEU A 120 3.75 -11.26 -9.67
C LEU A 120 3.88 -11.98 -11.02
N ARG A 121 5.01 -11.82 -11.70
CA ARG A 121 5.26 -12.48 -12.99
C ARG A 121 5.38 -13.99 -12.86
N ALA A 122 6.03 -14.47 -11.81
CA ALA A 122 6.14 -15.91 -11.51
C ALA A 122 4.77 -16.57 -11.26
N ASN A 123 3.78 -15.78 -10.81
CA ASN A 123 2.40 -16.22 -10.59
C ASN A 123 1.46 -15.90 -11.78
N ASP A 124 2.02 -15.68 -12.98
CA ASP A 124 1.27 -15.38 -14.22
C ASP A 124 0.31 -14.17 -14.09
N ILE A 125 0.65 -13.18 -13.26
CA ILE A 125 -0.13 -11.96 -13.08
C ILE A 125 0.26 -10.91 -14.13
N ASP A 126 -0.74 -10.33 -14.80
CA ASP A 126 -0.57 -9.23 -15.77
C ASP A 126 -1.35 -7.96 -15.38
N THR A 127 -2.23 -8.07 -14.39
CA THR A 127 -3.17 -7.04 -13.97
C THR A 127 -3.14 -6.91 -12.46
N VAL A 128 -3.03 -5.70 -11.95
CA VAL A 128 -3.04 -5.42 -10.52
C VAL A 128 -4.09 -4.37 -10.17
N ASP A 129 -4.88 -4.69 -9.15
CA ASP A 129 -5.66 -3.70 -8.42
C ASP A 129 -4.85 -3.27 -7.19
N VAL A 130 -4.81 -1.97 -6.90
CA VAL A 130 -4.07 -1.40 -5.77
C VAL A 130 -5.05 -0.69 -4.84
N CYS A 131 -4.92 -0.94 -3.54
CA CYS A 131 -5.73 -0.34 -2.48
C CYS A 131 -4.88 -0.13 -1.21
N GLY A 132 -5.42 0.51 -0.18
CA GLY A 132 -4.72 0.70 1.11
C GLY A 132 -4.36 2.15 1.43
N ILE A 133 -3.22 2.36 2.08
CA ILE A 133 -2.83 3.65 2.69
C ILE A 133 -1.40 4.03 2.25
N ALA A 134 -1.07 5.30 1.95
CA ALA A 134 -1.98 6.41 1.68
C ALA A 134 -2.23 6.58 0.17
N THR A 135 -3.45 6.93 -0.24
CA THR A 135 -3.86 7.16 -1.65
C THR A 135 -2.87 8.06 -2.39
N ASP A 136 -2.40 9.11 -1.73
CA ASP A 136 -1.54 10.19 -2.21
C ASP A 136 -0.03 9.95 -2.00
N HIS A 137 0.35 8.85 -1.34
CA HIS A 137 1.74 8.46 -1.13
C HIS A 137 2.01 7.03 -1.64
N CYS A 138 2.02 6.03 -0.76
CA CYS A 138 2.42 4.66 -1.11
C CYS A 138 1.52 4.01 -2.16
N VAL A 139 0.20 4.24 -2.11
CA VAL A 139 -0.75 3.71 -3.12
C VAL A 139 -0.45 4.31 -4.49
N ARG A 140 -0.28 5.64 -4.58
CA ARG A 140 0.12 6.34 -5.80
C ARG A 140 1.44 5.79 -6.34
N ALA A 141 2.49 5.75 -5.52
CA ALA A 141 3.80 5.29 -5.94
C ALA A 141 3.76 3.83 -6.45
N THR A 142 3.08 2.95 -5.73
CA THR A 142 2.91 1.54 -6.10
C THR A 142 2.17 1.40 -7.43
N ALA A 143 1.09 2.16 -7.64
CA ALA A 143 0.32 2.10 -8.89
C ALA A 143 1.10 2.69 -10.09
N MET A 144 1.87 3.76 -9.89
CA MET A 144 2.76 4.32 -10.92
C MET A 144 3.85 3.32 -11.34
N ASP A 145 4.48 2.65 -10.37
CA ASP A 145 5.51 1.66 -10.65
C ASP A 145 4.94 0.38 -11.27
N ALA A 146 3.77 -0.07 -10.84
CA ALA A 146 3.05 -1.17 -11.50
C ALA A 146 2.83 -0.87 -12.99
N ARG A 147 2.37 0.35 -13.29
CA ARG A 147 2.13 0.77 -14.66
C ARG A 147 3.42 0.84 -15.47
N THR A 148 4.48 1.39 -14.88
CA THR A 148 5.81 1.49 -15.50
C THR A 148 6.43 0.10 -15.74
N ALA A 149 6.21 -0.84 -14.83
CA ALA A 149 6.65 -2.23 -14.92
C ALA A 149 5.83 -3.09 -15.92
N GLY A 150 4.82 -2.50 -16.57
CA GLY A 150 4.04 -3.11 -17.65
C GLY A 150 2.73 -3.77 -17.22
N PHE A 151 2.33 -3.66 -15.95
CA PHE A 151 1.06 -4.24 -15.47
C PHE A 151 -0.14 -3.37 -15.87
N ASN A 152 -1.26 -4.02 -16.21
CA ASN A 152 -2.54 -3.34 -16.28
C ASN A 152 -2.93 -2.91 -14.86
N THR A 153 -3.00 -1.61 -14.60
CA THR A 153 -3.09 -1.11 -13.22
C THR A 153 -4.40 -0.37 -13.00
N ARG A 154 -5.04 -0.65 -11.86
CA ARG A 154 -6.23 0.06 -11.38
C ARG A 154 -6.09 0.38 -9.89
N VAL A 155 -6.46 1.60 -9.48
CA VAL A 155 -6.57 1.98 -8.08
C VAL A 155 -8.03 1.92 -7.64
N LEU A 156 -8.29 1.20 -6.55
CA LEU A 156 -9.61 1.09 -5.92
C LEU A 156 -9.76 2.23 -4.91
N VAL A 157 -10.23 3.39 -5.37
CA VAL A 157 -10.26 4.63 -4.58
C VAL A 157 -11.07 4.47 -3.31
N ASN A 158 -12.22 3.80 -3.39
CA ASN A 158 -13.01 3.54 -2.20
C ASN A 158 -12.23 2.69 -1.21
N LEU A 159 -11.45 1.70 -1.65
CA LEU A 159 -10.63 0.89 -0.77
C LEU A 159 -9.26 1.54 -0.49
N SER A 160 -9.18 2.86 -0.55
CA SER A 160 -7.97 3.60 -0.18
C SER A 160 -8.31 4.78 0.72
N ALA A 161 -7.35 5.20 1.56
CA ALA A 161 -7.46 6.40 2.39
C ALA A 161 -6.21 7.26 2.16
N GLY A 162 -6.38 8.56 2.02
CA GLY A 162 -5.28 9.49 1.78
C GLY A 162 -5.16 10.55 2.87
N VAL A 163 -4.04 11.27 2.88
CA VAL A 163 -3.68 12.22 3.93
C VAL A 163 -4.52 13.50 3.87
N SER A 164 -4.69 14.09 2.68
CA SER A 164 -5.47 15.32 2.53
C SER A 164 -6.25 15.37 1.20
N PRO A 165 -7.40 16.05 1.13
CA PRO A 165 -8.17 16.14 -0.11
C PRO A 165 -7.37 16.67 -1.31
N GLY A 166 -6.55 17.70 -1.10
CA GLY A 166 -5.77 18.32 -2.18
C GLY A 166 -4.57 17.50 -2.64
N SER A 167 -3.96 16.69 -1.78
CA SER A 167 -2.93 15.72 -2.19
C SER A 167 -3.55 14.50 -2.87
N ILE A 168 -4.72 14.04 -2.42
CA ILE A 168 -5.49 12.96 -3.07
C ILE A 168 -5.86 13.35 -4.50
N GLU A 169 -6.43 14.53 -4.71
CA GLU A 169 -6.84 14.99 -6.05
C GLU A 169 -5.66 15.00 -7.02
N ARG A 170 -4.54 15.61 -6.62
CA ARG A 170 -3.30 15.61 -7.43
C ARG A 170 -2.78 14.21 -7.74
N ALA A 171 -2.76 13.32 -6.75
CA ALA A 171 -2.31 11.95 -6.95
C ALA A 171 -3.20 11.19 -7.94
N LEU A 172 -4.52 11.35 -7.86
CA LEU A 172 -5.46 10.72 -8.79
C LEU A 172 -5.30 11.25 -10.21
N ASP A 173 -5.11 12.55 -10.39
CA ASP A 173 -4.84 13.16 -11.70
C ASP A 173 -3.55 12.61 -12.33
N GLU A 174 -2.47 12.55 -11.55
CA GLU A 174 -1.19 12.00 -12.01
C GLU A 174 -1.29 10.53 -12.42
N LEU A 175 -2.03 9.73 -11.64
CA LEU A 175 -2.30 8.33 -11.96
C LEU A 175 -3.09 8.19 -13.27
N GLN A 176 -4.12 9.02 -13.47
CA GLN A 176 -4.89 9.02 -14.72
C GLN A 176 -4.02 9.38 -15.93
N VAL A 177 -3.18 10.41 -15.81
CA VAL A 177 -2.24 10.83 -16.87
C VAL A 177 -1.26 9.70 -17.21
N ALA A 178 -0.82 8.92 -16.22
CA ALA A 178 0.03 7.74 -16.44
C ALA A 178 -0.71 6.53 -17.05
N GLY A 179 -2.03 6.62 -17.23
CA GLY A 179 -2.86 5.54 -17.76
C GLY A 179 -3.25 4.48 -16.73
N VAL A 180 -3.18 4.80 -15.44
CA VAL A 180 -3.77 3.98 -14.37
C VAL A 180 -5.28 4.21 -14.34
N LYS A 181 -6.05 3.12 -14.27
CA LYS A 181 -7.51 3.21 -14.15
C LYS A 181 -7.90 3.60 -12.72
N ILE A 182 -8.80 4.56 -12.58
CA ILE A 182 -9.33 4.96 -11.27
C ILE A 182 -10.73 4.37 -11.10
N ASP A 183 -10.92 3.55 -10.07
CA ASP A 183 -12.21 2.94 -9.75
C ASP A 183 -12.81 3.55 -8.48
N THR A 184 -13.90 4.29 -8.67
CA THR A 184 -14.66 4.95 -7.61
C THR A 184 -15.97 4.23 -7.29
N LYS A 185 -16.18 3.01 -7.82
CA LYS A 185 -17.38 2.22 -7.50
C LYS A 185 -17.29 1.68 -6.09
N THR A 186 -18.37 1.82 -5.33
CA THR A 186 -18.50 1.14 -4.04
C THR A 186 -18.59 -0.36 -4.28
N ALA A 187 -17.81 -1.16 -3.54
CA ALA A 187 -18.10 -2.58 -3.42
C ALA A 187 -19.52 -2.68 -2.84
N GLY A 188 -20.43 -3.26 -3.62
CA GLY A 188 -21.84 -3.44 -3.26
C GLY A 188 -22.02 -4.44 -2.13
#